data_AF-A0A168MDC2-F1
#
_entry.id   AF-A0A168MDC2-F1
#
_cell.length_a   1.000
_cell.length_b   1.000
_cell.length_c   1.000
_cell.angle_alpha   90.00
_cell.angle_beta   90.00
_cell.angle_gamma   90.00
#
_symmetry.space_group_name_H-M   'P 1'
#
loop_
_entity.id
_entity.type
_entity.pdbx_description
1 polymer ?
#
loop_
_entity_poly.entity_id
_entity_poly.type
_entity_poly.pdbx_seq_one_letter_code
_entity_poly.pdbx_strand_id
1 'polypeptide(L)'
;MKIKPPRQAQGWSYFSHRESIGKVLSSPGIRSNKKTHINCGSPARMAGNVCANVDQIRRQGRWNNASINGAYLTNFPRELVRSMADFPAYGRFFYLARAALNPPTSLCKKLFPTIGE
;
A
#
# COMPACT_ATOMS: atom_id res chain seq x y z
N MET A 1 2.72 10.06 35.84
CA MET A 1 2.55 8.68 35.33
C MET A 1 3.80 8.30 34.56
N LYS A 2 4.49 7.20 34.91
CA LYS A 2 5.63 6.69 34.14
C LYS A 2 5.11 5.87 32.96
N ILE A 3 5.32 6.36 31.74
CA ILE A 3 4.95 5.65 30.51
C ILE A 3 5.98 4.54 30.28
N LYS A 4 5.54 3.27 30.23
CA LYS A 4 6.42 2.15 29.88
C LYS A 4 6.89 2.31 28.43
N PRO A 5 8.18 2.04 28.13
CA PRO A 5 8.65 2.06 26.75
C PRO A 5 7.87 1.03 25.92
N PRO A 6 7.52 1.34 24.66
CA PRO A 6 6.80 0.43 23.80
C PRO A 6 7.63 -0.84 23.61
N ARG A 7 6.98 -2.00 23.79
CA ARG A 7 7.60 -3.29 23.50
C ARG A 7 7.94 -3.30 22.01
N GLN A 8 9.22 -3.44 21.66
CA GLN A 8 9.64 -3.70 20.29
C GLN A 8 8.90 -4.96 19.82
N ALA A 9 7.97 -4.79 18.87
CA ALA A 9 7.23 -5.91 18.33
C ALA A 9 8.12 -6.64 17.33
N GLN A 10 8.36 -7.93 17.57
CA GLN A 10 9.02 -8.79 16.57
C GLN A 10 8.15 -8.82 15.32
N GLY A 11 8.74 -8.48 14.16
CA GLY A 11 8.05 -8.58 12.88
C GLY A 11 7.54 -9.99 12.63
N TRP A 12 6.44 -10.12 11.90
CA TRP A 12 5.88 -11.44 11.59
C TRP A 12 6.86 -12.28 10.78
N SER A 13 6.94 -13.58 11.09
CA SER A 13 7.78 -14.49 10.32
C SER A 13 7.24 -14.68 8.90
N TYR A 14 8.12 -15.00 7.96
CA TYR A 14 7.73 -15.32 6.58
C TYR A 14 6.68 -16.42 6.50
N PHE A 15 6.80 -17.45 7.35
CA PHE A 15 5.87 -18.58 7.38
C PHE A 15 4.48 -18.15 7.82
N SER A 16 4.41 -17.36 8.90
CA SER A 16 3.16 -16.76 9.41
C SER A 16 2.43 -15.95 8.34
N HIS A 17 3.19 -15.14 7.58
CA HIS A 17 2.67 -14.34 6.48
C HIS A 17 2.20 -15.19 5.29
N ARG A 18 2.98 -16.21 4.90
CA ARG A 18 2.63 -17.13 3.81
C ARG A 18 1.36 -17.92 4.12
N GLU A 19 1.21 -18.40 5.36
CA GLU A 19 0.04 -19.15 5.79
C GLU A 19 -1.22 -18.29 5.82
N SER A 20 -1.14 -17.07 6.37
CA SER A 20 -2.29 -16.17 6.43
C SER A 20 -2.79 -15.80 5.04
N ILE A 21 -1.89 -15.45 4.11
CA ILE A 21 -2.28 -15.21 2.71
C ILE A 21 -2.87 -16.47 2.07
N GLY A 22 -2.29 -17.64 2.36
CA GLY A 22 -2.83 -18.92 1.89
C GLY A 22 -4.29 -19.13 2.28
N LYS A 23 -4.65 -18.82 3.54
CA LYS A 23 -6.02 -18.95 4.06
C LYS A 23 -6.98 -17.94 3.41
N VAL A 24 -6.54 -16.69 3.26
CA VAL A 24 -7.33 -15.63 2.61
C VAL A 24 -7.64 -15.99 1.15
N LEU A 25 -6.69 -16.60 0.43
CA LEU A 25 -6.91 -17.03 -0.95
C LEU A 25 -7.77 -18.29 -1.06
N SER A 26 -7.63 -19.25 -0.14
CA SER A 26 -8.44 -20.48 -0.17
C SER A 26 -9.91 -20.24 0.17
N SER A 27 -10.22 -19.24 1.00
CA SER A 27 -11.60 -18.94 1.40
C SER A 27 -12.53 -18.63 0.21
N PRO A 28 -12.15 -17.82 -0.79
CA PRO A 28 -12.90 -17.65 -2.03
C PRO A 28 -12.54 -18.67 -3.14
N GLY A 29 -11.75 -19.72 -2.84
CA GLY A 29 -11.36 -20.73 -3.83
C GLY A 29 -10.26 -20.30 -4.81
N ILE A 30 -9.52 -19.23 -4.52
CA ILE A 30 -8.44 -18.72 -5.38
C ILE A 30 -7.18 -19.58 -5.21
N ARG A 31 -6.73 -20.21 -6.29
CA ARG A 31 -5.48 -20.99 -6.33
C ARG A 31 -4.31 -20.09 -6.75
N SER A 32 -3.28 -20.00 -5.91
CA SER A 32 -2.03 -19.29 -6.22
C SER A 32 -0.82 -20.11 -5.79
N ASN A 33 0.17 -20.20 -6.67
CA ASN A 33 1.48 -20.81 -6.38
C ASN A 33 2.43 -19.83 -5.64
N LYS A 34 2.25 -18.53 -5.86
CA LYS A 34 3.11 -17.43 -5.37
C LYS A 34 2.40 -16.66 -4.25
N LYS A 35 2.08 -17.34 -3.13
CA LYS A 35 1.33 -16.75 -2.00
C LYS A 35 1.93 -15.44 -1.48
N THR A 36 3.25 -15.35 -1.35
CA THR A 36 3.94 -14.16 -0.84
C THR A 36 4.34 -13.15 -1.92
N HIS A 37 4.36 -13.55 -3.19
CA HIS A 37 4.78 -12.71 -4.32
C HIS A 37 3.61 -12.26 -5.23
N ILE A 38 2.36 -12.58 -4.86
CA ILE A 38 1.16 -12.21 -5.62
C ILE A 38 1.06 -10.69 -5.82
N ASN A 39 1.48 -9.92 -4.81
CA ASN A 39 1.50 -8.46 -4.81
C ASN A 39 2.65 -7.85 -5.64
N CYS A 40 3.60 -8.64 -6.15
CA CYS A 40 4.60 -8.11 -7.08
C CYS A 40 4.04 -8.08 -8.52
N GLY A 41 3.51 -9.21 -9.00
CA GLY A 41 3.09 -9.31 -10.40
C GLY A 41 1.77 -8.59 -10.71
N SER A 42 0.82 -8.63 -9.77
CA SER A 42 -0.53 -8.08 -10.02
C SER A 42 -0.52 -6.56 -10.22
N PRO A 43 0.12 -5.74 -9.34
CA PRO A 43 0.13 -4.29 -9.49
C PRO A 43 0.89 -3.82 -10.74
N ALA A 44 1.93 -4.56 -11.14
CA ALA A 44 2.65 -4.32 -12.40
C ALA A 44 1.69 -4.33 -13.60
N ARG A 45 0.86 -5.37 -13.64
CA ARG A 45 -0.10 -5.59 -14.72
C ARG A 45 -1.24 -4.58 -14.67
N MET A 46 -1.75 -4.26 -13.49
CA MET A 46 -2.77 -3.22 -13.34
C MET A 46 -2.26 -1.86 -13.82
N ALA A 47 -1.04 -1.49 -13.43
CA ALA A 47 -0.42 -0.25 -13.86
C ALA A 47 -0.21 -0.17 -15.38
N GLY A 48 0.19 -1.29 -16.00
CA GLY A 48 0.26 -1.40 -17.47
C GLY A 48 -1.10 -1.22 -18.14
N ASN A 49 -2.15 -1.81 -17.56
CA ASN A 49 -3.52 -1.71 -18.08
C ASN A 49 -4.09 -0.28 -18.02
N VAL A 50 -3.73 0.50 -16.99
CA VAL A 50 -4.18 1.91 -16.86
C VAL A 50 -3.21 2.91 -17.51
N CYS A 51 -2.32 2.42 -18.38
CA CYS A 51 -1.34 3.20 -19.12
C CYS A 51 -0.47 4.11 -18.23
N ALA A 52 -0.18 3.68 -17.00
CA ALA A 52 0.77 4.41 -16.15
C ALA A 52 2.15 4.42 -16.82
N ASN A 53 2.90 5.51 -16.59
CA ASN A 53 4.22 5.68 -17.19
C ASN A 53 5.12 4.46 -16.90
N VAL A 54 5.62 3.82 -17.97
CA VAL A 54 6.43 2.60 -17.91
C VAL A 54 7.69 2.78 -17.04
N ASP A 55 8.27 3.97 -17.04
CA ASP A 55 9.44 4.28 -16.21
C ASP A 55 9.08 4.36 -14.73
N GLN A 56 7.86 4.79 -14.37
CA GLN A 56 7.36 4.72 -13.00
C GLN A 56 7.07 3.27 -12.57
N ILE A 57 6.45 2.47 -13.45
CA ILE A 57 6.17 1.04 -13.24
C ILE A 57 7.46 0.28 -12.88
N ARG A 58 8.54 0.52 -13.64
CA ARG A 58 9.86 -0.10 -13.41
C ARG A 58 10.46 0.27 -12.05
N ARG A 59 10.22 1.49 -11.54
CA ARG A 59 10.80 2.01 -10.29
C ARG A 59 10.14 1.47 -9.02
N GLN A 60 8.81 1.53 -8.94
CA GLN A 60 8.06 1.21 -7.72
C GLN A 60 8.19 -0.25 -7.28
N GLY A 61 8.41 -1.15 -8.24
CA GLY A 61 8.59 -2.57 -7.98
C GLY A 61 10.04 -3.01 -7.79
N ARG A 62 11.02 -2.12 -8.03
CA ARG A 62 12.44 -2.51 -8.22
C ARG A 62 12.59 -3.72 -9.13
N TRP A 63 11.74 -3.84 -10.15
CA TRP A 63 11.70 -5.00 -11.04
C TRP A 63 12.84 -5.00 -12.07
N ASN A 64 13.73 -4.01 -12.00
CA ASN A 64 14.94 -3.91 -12.81
C ASN A 64 16.13 -3.51 -11.93
N ASN A 65 17.31 -4.10 -12.18
CA ASN A 65 18.56 -3.81 -11.45
C ASN A 65 19.31 -2.57 -11.99
N ALA A 66 18.65 -1.67 -12.72
CA ALA A 66 19.30 -0.52 -13.34
C ALA A 66 19.74 0.53 -12.30
N SER A 67 20.82 1.26 -12.62
CA SER A 67 21.64 2.07 -11.71
C SER A 67 20.85 3.05 -10.81
N ILE A 68 21.38 3.25 -9.60
CA ILE A 68 20.90 4.16 -8.53
C ILE A 68 20.36 5.51 -9.05
N ASN A 69 21.00 6.07 -10.08
CA ASN A 69 20.63 7.37 -10.65
C ASN A 69 19.21 7.37 -11.26
N GLY A 70 18.79 6.27 -11.89
CA GLY A 70 17.45 6.14 -12.46
C GLY A 70 16.35 5.90 -11.42
N ALA A 71 16.70 5.41 -10.23
CA ALA A 71 15.76 5.08 -9.15
C ALA A 71 15.60 6.20 -8.10
N TYR A 72 16.65 6.99 -7.86
CA TYR A 72 16.69 7.94 -6.74
C TYR A 72 16.79 9.43 -7.13
N LEU A 73 17.16 9.77 -8.37
CA LEU A 73 17.33 11.18 -8.79
C LEU A 73 16.09 11.80 -9.46
N THR A 74 14.93 11.15 -9.39
CA THR A 74 13.71 11.59 -10.06
C THR A 74 12.52 11.65 -9.10
N ASN A 75 11.51 12.44 -9.45
CA ASN A 75 10.31 12.65 -8.63
C ASN A 75 9.59 11.33 -8.30
N PHE A 76 8.98 11.26 -7.11
CA PHE A 76 8.18 10.14 -6.63
C PHE A 76 7.17 9.65 -7.69
N PRO A 77 6.97 8.33 -7.90
CA PRO A 77 6.13 7.76 -8.96
C PRO A 77 4.63 7.95 -8.69
N ARG A 78 4.18 9.21 -8.70
CA ARG A 78 2.84 9.63 -8.27
C ARG A 78 1.73 9.08 -9.16
N GLU A 79 1.95 9.01 -10.48
CA GLU A 79 0.94 8.50 -11.42
C GLU A 79 0.71 7.01 -11.18
N LEU A 80 1.78 6.27 -10.91
CA LEU A 80 1.70 4.86 -10.56
C LEU A 80 1.04 4.63 -9.20
N VAL A 81 1.42 5.37 -8.16
CA VAL A 81 0.81 5.22 -6.82
C VAL A 81 -0.70 5.50 -6.87
N ARG A 82 -1.12 6.49 -7.67
CA ARG A 82 -2.53 6.77 -7.93
C ARG A 82 -3.21 5.63 -8.67
N SER A 83 -2.58 5.15 -9.73
CA SER A 83 -3.05 4.02 -10.55
C SER A 83 -3.24 2.74 -9.73
N MET A 84 -2.34 2.46 -8.78
CA MET A 84 -2.46 1.29 -7.88
C MET A 84 -3.57 1.43 -6.84
N ALA A 85 -4.01 2.66 -6.56
CA ALA A 85 -5.14 2.96 -5.69
C ALA A 85 -6.42 3.23 -6.50
N ASP A 86 -6.46 2.77 -7.76
CA ASP A 86 -7.58 2.90 -8.69
C ASP A 86 -8.00 4.36 -9.00
N PHE A 87 -7.09 5.31 -8.81
CA PHE A 87 -7.26 6.69 -9.27
C PHE A 87 -6.72 6.85 -10.69
N PRO A 88 -7.29 7.78 -11.49
CA PRO A 88 -6.70 8.11 -12.79
C PRO A 88 -5.24 8.57 -12.64
N ALA A 89 -4.41 8.12 -13.58
CA ALA A 89 -2.96 8.36 -13.59
C ALA A 89 -2.61 9.85 -13.67
N TYR A 90 -3.42 10.64 -14.39
CA TYR A 90 -3.17 12.08 -14.56
C TYR A 90 -3.37 12.87 -13.26
N GLY A 91 -2.44 13.80 -13.02
CA GLY A 91 -2.28 14.57 -11.78
C GLY A 91 -3.32 15.66 -11.50
N ARG A 92 -4.60 15.50 -11.87
CA ARG A 92 -5.67 16.44 -11.45
C ARG A 92 -5.98 16.32 -9.97
N PHE A 93 -6.63 17.33 -9.40
CA PHE A 93 -7.25 17.22 -8.09
C PHE A 93 -8.46 16.30 -8.22
N PHE A 94 -8.43 15.14 -7.57
CA PHE A 94 -9.64 14.35 -7.34
C PHE A 94 -10.16 14.73 -5.96
N TYR A 95 -11.37 15.26 -5.91
CA TYR A 95 -12.07 15.49 -4.66
C TYR A 95 -12.78 14.19 -4.28
N LEU A 96 -12.20 13.45 -3.33
CA LEU A 96 -12.98 12.47 -2.59
C LEU A 96 -13.87 13.27 -1.66
N ALA A 97 -15.17 13.31 -1.95
CA ALA A 97 -16.13 13.88 -1.02
C ALA A 97 -15.94 13.17 0.32
N ARG A 98 -15.57 13.94 1.34
CA ARG A 98 -15.61 13.43 2.71
C ARG A 98 -17.05 13.04 3.01
N ALA A 99 -17.23 12.06 3.89
CA ALA A 99 -18.56 11.71 4.36
C ALA A 99 -19.31 12.99 4.75
N ALA A 100 -20.60 13.06 4.39
CA ALA A 100 -21.43 14.24 4.64
C ALA A 100 -21.49 14.64 6.14
N LEU A 101 -21.15 13.70 7.03
CA LEU A 101 -21.09 13.89 8.47
C LEU A 101 -19.68 13.63 8.98
N ASN A 102 -19.16 14.57 9.76
CA ASN A 102 -17.95 14.34 10.55
C ASN A 102 -18.30 13.50 11.78
N PRO A 103 -17.46 12.53 12.17
CA PRO A 103 -17.70 11.75 13.38
C PRO A 103 -17.68 12.66 14.63
N PRO A 104 -18.50 12.39 15.66
CA PRO A 104 -18.50 13.18 16.89
C PRO A 104 -17.12 13.19 17.57
N THR A 105 -16.66 14.35 18.03
CA THR A 105 -15.35 14.51 18.68
C THR A 105 -15.19 13.60 19.92
N SER A 106 -16.28 13.34 20.64
CA SER A 106 -16.30 12.42 21.78
C SER A 106 -15.95 10.98 21.38
N LEU A 107 -16.40 10.53 20.20
CA LEU A 107 -16.07 9.22 19.65
C LEU A 107 -14.60 9.16 19.22
N CYS A 108 -14.11 10.19 18.54
CA CYS A 108 -12.71 10.28 18.11
C CYS A 108 -11.75 10.21 19.30
N LYS A 109 -12.01 10.99 20.36
CA LYS A 109 -11.21 10.98 21.59
C LYS A 109 -11.26 9.65 22.34
N LYS A 110 -12.36 8.89 22.22
CA LYS A 110 -12.46 7.56 22.82
C LYS A 110 -11.65 6.50 22.08
N LEU A 111 -11.60 6.58 20.74
CA LEU A 111 -10.88 5.62 19.90
C LEU A 111 -9.37 5.90 19.85
N PHE A 112 -8.98 7.17 19.81
CA PHE A 112 -7.58 7.59 19.78
C PHE A 112 -7.30 8.66 20.84
N PRO A 113 -7.19 8.26 22.12
CA PRO A 113 -7.11 9.22 23.24
C PRO A 113 -5.88 10.13 23.19
N THR A 114 -4.80 9.67 22.57
CA THR A 114 -3.51 10.36 22.50
C THR A 114 -3.38 11.29 21.29
N ILE A 115 -4.35 11.29 20.37
CA ILE A 115 -4.33 12.17 19.19
C ILE A 115 -5.10 13.44 19.56
N GLY A 116 -4.37 14.52 19.88
CA GLY A 116 -4.94 15.83 20.21
C GLY A 116 -4.76 16.31 21.67
N GLU A 117 -3.82 15.71 22.41
CA GLU A 117 -3.07 16.48 23.43
C GLU A 117 -2.20 17.54 22.74
#